data_AF-A0A2M8WJD4-F1
#
_entry.id   AF-A0A2M8WJD4-F1
#
_cell.length_a   1.000
_cell.length_b   1.000
_cell.length_c   1.000
_cell.angle_alpha   90.00
_cell.angle_beta   90.00
_cell.angle_gamma   90.00
#
_symmetry.space_group_name_H-M   'P 1'
#
loop_
_entity.id
_entity.type
_entity.pdbx_description
1 polymer ?
#
loop_
_entity_poly.entity_id
_entity_poly.type
_entity_poly.pdbx_seq_one_letter_code
_entity_poly.pdbx_strand_id
1 'polypeptide(L)'
;MTNETTGHGPDYEAWAAQIETDQRPARPSSKALRGDAARAYARDLLADVAETPDEITAVERTAGRPSLDTSPGPSPMWKLRAPKDLDTQVRALAAAQGRSVSEVLREAASEYLARHAS
;
A
#
# COMPACT_ATOMS: atom_id res chain seq x y z
N MET A 1 60.93 -7.13 3.06
CA MET A 1 59.79 -8.00 3.35
C MET A 1 58.53 -7.15 3.28
N THR A 2 57.85 -7.15 2.16
CA THR A 2 56.60 -6.42 1.93
C THR A 2 55.45 -7.29 2.41
N ASN A 3 54.74 -6.86 3.47
CA ASN A 3 53.51 -7.49 3.91
C ASN A 3 52.37 -7.01 3.02
N GLU A 4 51.96 -7.85 2.06
CA GLU A 4 50.70 -7.65 1.34
C GLU A 4 49.55 -8.11 2.24
N THR A 5 48.70 -7.18 2.63
CA THR A 5 47.47 -7.44 3.39
C THR A 5 46.38 -7.78 2.37
N THR A 6 46.13 -9.08 2.13
CA THR A 6 45.01 -9.53 1.31
C THR A 6 43.71 -9.42 2.11
N GLY A 7 43.13 -8.22 2.15
CA GLY A 7 41.75 -8.03 2.57
C GLY A 7 40.82 -8.68 1.54
N HIS A 8 40.29 -9.86 1.84
CA HIS A 8 39.29 -10.50 1.02
C HIS A 8 37.96 -9.75 1.23
N GLY A 9 37.69 -8.77 0.38
CA GLY A 9 36.34 -8.21 0.24
C GLY A 9 35.35 -9.31 -0.18
N PRO A 10 34.03 -9.05 -0.06
CA PRO A 10 33.02 -10.03 -0.48
C PRO A 10 33.24 -10.44 -1.94
N ASP A 11 33.18 -11.75 -2.19
CA ASP A 11 33.31 -12.33 -3.52
C ASP A 11 32.03 -12.06 -4.33
N TYR A 12 32.02 -10.92 -5.00
CA TYR A 12 30.91 -10.46 -5.82
C TYR A 12 30.61 -11.39 -7.01
N GLU A 13 31.62 -12.10 -7.50
CA GLU A 13 31.49 -12.99 -8.67
C GLU A 13 30.76 -14.28 -8.25
N ALA A 14 31.11 -14.83 -7.08
CA ALA A 14 30.36 -15.93 -6.48
C ALA A 14 28.91 -15.55 -6.15
N TRP A 15 28.66 -14.32 -5.67
CA TRP A 15 27.30 -13.84 -5.40
C TRP A 15 26.48 -13.65 -6.69
N ALA A 16 27.08 -13.11 -7.74
CA ALA A 16 26.42 -12.95 -9.03
C ALA A 16 25.96 -14.30 -9.60
N ALA A 17 26.84 -15.30 -9.61
CA ALA A 17 26.51 -16.66 -10.05
C ALA A 17 25.38 -17.31 -9.21
N GLN A 18 25.34 -17.02 -7.90
CA GLN A 18 24.27 -17.51 -7.01
C GLN A 18 22.93 -16.82 -7.27
N ILE A 19 22.91 -15.54 -7.67
CA ILE A 19 21.69 -14.83 -8.02
C ILE A 19 21.12 -15.36 -9.35
N GLU A 20 21.98 -15.62 -10.34
CA GLU A 20 21.58 -16.10 -11.67
C GLU A 20 20.96 -17.50 -11.68
N THR A 21 21.32 -18.33 -10.70
CA THR A 21 20.79 -19.71 -10.60
C THR A 21 19.36 -19.77 -10.07
N ASP A 22 18.81 -18.66 -9.54
CA ASP A 22 17.49 -18.52 -8.90
C ASP A 22 17.16 -19.60 -7.83
N GLN A 23 18.19 -20.34 -7.38
CA GLN A 23 18.08 -21.31 -6.30
C GLN A 23 18.23 -20.56 -4.99
N ARG A 24 17.11 -20.07 -4.46
CA ARG A 24 17.00 -19.55 -3.10
C ARG A 24 16.38 -20.62 -2.21
N PRO A 25 17.15 -21.63 -1.72
CA PRO A 25 16.58 -22.59 -0.80
C PRO A 25 16.12 -21.85 0.45
N ALA A 26 14.81 -21.92 0.74
CA ALA A 26 14.29 -21.42 2.00
C ALA A 26 15.03 -22.13 3.15
N ARG A 27 15.47 -21.37 4.17
CA ARG A 27 16.18 -21.96 5.31
C ARG A 27 15.27 -23.02 5.97
N PRO A 28 15.67 -24.32 5.96
CA PRO A 28 14.74 -25.42 6.26
C PRO A 28 14.17 -25.44 7.68
N SER A 29 14.82 -24.75 8.63
CA SER A 29 14.51 -24.81 10.05
C SER A 29 13.61 -23.69 10.57
N SER A 30 13.15 -22.76 9.72
CA SER A 30 12.33 -21.64 10.16
C SER A 30 10.83 -21.98 10.16
N LYS A 31 10.12 -21.62 11.23
CA LYS A 31 8.67 -21.72 11.28
C LYS A 31 8.07 -20.76 10.25
N ALA A 32 7.41 -21.29 9.23
CA ALA A 32 6.72 -20.48 8.24
C ALA A 32 5.60 -19.66 8.92
N LEU A 33 5.71 -18.33 8.89
CA LEU A 33 4.65 -17.43 9.34
C LEU A 33 3.58 -17.32 8.24
N ARG A 34 2.31 -17.13 8.64
CA ARG A 34 1.16 -16.95 7.72
C ARG A 34 0.23 -15.88 8.25
N GLY A 35 -0.59 -15.30 7.36
CA GLY A 35 -1.61 -14.32 7.72
C GLY A 35 -1.02 -13.09 8.41
N ASP A 36 -1.66 -12.63 9.47
CA ASP A 36 -1.27 -11.39 10.17
C ASP A 36 0.10 -11.48 10.83
N ALA A 37 0.48 -12.67 11.30
CA ALA A 37 1.81 -12.90 11.87
C ALA A 37 2.91 -12.72 10.81
N ALA A 38 2.68 -13.14 9.57
CA ALA A 38 3.62 -12.89 8.46
C ALA A 38 3.67 -11.42 8.07
N ARG A 39 2.53 -10.73 8.08
CA ARG A 39 2.45 -9.29 7.74
C ARG A 39 3.16 -8.43 8.77
N ALA A 40 2.98 -8.72 10.05
CA ALA A 40 3.66 -8.01 11.13
C ALA A 40 5.18 -8.21 11.02
N TYR A 41 5.63 -9.46 10.92
CA TYR A 41 7.06 -9.77 10.78
C TYR A 41 7.70 -9.14 9.54
N ALA A 42 7.00 -9.15 8.40
CA ALA A 42 7.49 -8.50 7.18
C ALA A 42 7.57 -6.97 7.32
N ARG A 43 6.66 -6.35 8.06
CA ARG A 43 6.70 -4.91 8.33
C ARG A 43 7.90 -4.54 9.18
N ASP A 44 8.14 -5.29 10.26
CA ASP A 44 9.27 -5.04 11.16
C ASP A 44 10.59 -5.15 10.40
N LEU A 45 10.74 -6.18 9.56
CA LEU A 45 11.90 -6.32 8.67
C LEU A 45 12.08 -5.14 7.72
N LEU A 46 10.99 -4.63 7.12
CA LEU A 46 11.06 -3.50 6.20
C LEU A 46 11.35 -2.18 6.93
N ALA A 47 10.83 -2.01 8.15
CA ALA A 47 11.09 -0.84 8.98
C ALA A 47 12.56 -0.78 9.43
N ASP A 48 13.16 -1.93 9.76
CA ASP A 48 14.57 -2.02 10.17
C ASP A 48 15.56 -1.61 9.07
N VAL A 49 15.16 -1.67 7.79
CA VAL A 49 16.03 -1.37 6.63
C VAL A 49 15.63 -0.09 5.89
N ALA A 50 14.59 0.61 6.32
CA ALA A 50 14.17 1.86 5.70
C ALA A 50 15.08 3.01 6.18
N GLU A 51 15.77 3.66 5.26
CA GLU A 51 16.76 4.71 5.59
C GLU A 51 16.26 6.11 5.20
N THR A 52 15.43 6.21 4.17
CA THR A 52 14.91 7.48 3.66
C THR A 52 13.49 7.76 4.17
N PRO A 53 13.08 9.04 4.25
CA PRO A 53 11.70 9.41 4.59
C PRO A 53 10.65 8.77 3.69
N ASP A 54 10.96 8.60 2.40
CA ASP A 54 10.05 7.99 1.42
C ASP A 54 9.92 6.48 1.64
N GLU A 55 11.01 5.79 1.99
CA GLU A 55 10.98 4.36 2.35
C GLU A 55 10.19 4.12 3.63
N ILE A 56 10.42 4.92 4.68
CA ILE A 56 9.68 4.85 5.94
C ILE A 56 8.18 5.01 5.66
N THR A 57 7.83 6.03 4.86
CA THR A 57 6.45 6.28 4.43
C THR A 57 5.87 5.11 3.64
N ALA A 58 6.66 4.44 2.79
CA ALA A 58 6.22 3.27 2.04
C ALA A 58 5.96 2.05 2.93
N VAL A 59 6.79 1.83 3.96
CA VAL A 59 6.59 0.77 4.96
C VAL A 59 5.31 1.00 5.75
N GLU A 60 5.02 2.23 6.15
CA GLU A 60 3.75 2.58 6.80
C GLU A 60 2.54 2.32 5.89
N ARG A 61 2.70 2.56 4.58
CA ARG A 61 1.66 2.33 3.56
C ARG A 61 1.46 0.86 3.16
N THR A 62 2.37 -0.06 3.48
CA THR A 62 2.19 -1.50 3.15
C THR A 62 1.12 -2.20 4.00
N ALA A 63 0.43 -1.48 4.91
CA ALA A 63 -0.78 -1.95 5.60
C ALA A 63 -2.02 -2.11 4.68
N GLY A 64 -1.91 -1.78 3.38
CA GLY A 64 -3.00 -1.78 2.41
C GLY A 64 -3.24 -0.38 1.85
N ARG A 65 -4.24 -0.22 0.96
CA ARG A 65 -4.63 1.12 0.46
C ARG A 65 -4.92 2.02 1.67
N PRO A 66 -4.24 3.16 1.84
CA PRO A 66 -4.48 4.07 2.95
C PRO A 66 -5.97 4.41 3.04
N SER A 67 -6.53 4.34 4.25
CA SER A 67 -7.83 4.92 4.51
C SER A 67 -7.75 6.42 4.23
N LEU A 68 -8.73 6.96 3.50
CA LEU A 68 -8.86 8.41 3.31
C LEU A 68 -9.41 9.10 4.56
N ASP A 69 -9.78 8.34 5.59
CA ASP A 69 -10.33 8.80 6.85
C ASP A 69 -9.40 8.40 8.01
N THR A 70 -9.26 9.30 8.99
CA THR A 70 -8.50 9.07 10.24
C THR A 70 -9.24 8.10 11.18
N SER A 71 -10.55 7.90 10.97
CA SER A 71 -11.34 6.94 11.73
C SER A 71 -11.05 5.50 11.27
N PRO A 72 -10.61 4.61 12.17
CA PRO A 72 -10.34 3.21 11.82
C PRO A 72 -11.65 2.48 11.51
N GLY A 73 -11.70 1.82 10.34
CA GLY A 73 -12.80 0.94 9.94
C GLY A 73 -13.20 1.08 8.47
N PRO A 74 -14.02 0.15 7.94
CA PRO A 74 -14.57 0.28 6.59
C PRO A 74 -15.51 1.50 6.53
N SER A 75 -15.42 2.26 5.44
CA SER A 75 -16.37 3.36 5.22
C SER A 75 -17.82 2.83 5.19
N PRO A 76 -18.77 3.50 5.86
CA PRO A 76 -20.16 3.05 5.89
C PRO A 76 -20.77 3.09 4.47
N MET A 77 -21.55 2.06 4.13
CA MET A 77 -22.20 1.95 2.84
C MET A 77 -23.63 2.53 2.88
N TRP A 78 -23.92 3.49 2.00
CA TRP A 78 -25.27 4.02 1.82
C TRP A 78 -26.02 3.24 0.74
N LYS A 79 -27.16 2.64 1.10
CA LYS A 79 -28.08 1.99 0.15
C LYS A 79 -29.36 2.80 0.07
N LEU A 80 -29.57 3.48 -1.06
CA LEU A 80 -30.75 4.29 -1.32
C LEU A 80 -31.27 4.04 -2.74
N ARG A 81 -32.58 4.20 -2.94
CA ARG A 81 -33.19 4.14 -4.27
C ARG A 81 -33.21 5.55 -4.87
N ALA A 82 -32.48 5.76 -5.97
CA ALA A 82 -32.52 7.00 -6.72
C ALA A 82 -33.60 6.97 -7.82
N PRO A 83 -34.26 8.11 -8.12
CA PRO A 83 -35.01 8.27 -9.36
C PRO A 83 -34.13 8.01 -10.58
N LYS A 84 -34.69 7.43 -11.65
CA LYS A 84 -33.93 7.06 -12.87
C LYS A 84 -33.24 8.26 -13.51
N ASP A 85 -33.93 9.39 -13.54
CA ASP A 85 -33.40 10.61 -14.16
C ASP A 85 -32.23 11.17 -13.35
N LEU A 86 -32.25 11.01 -12.02
CA LEU A 86 -31.15 11.42 -11.15
C LEU A 86 -29.92 10.54 -11.36
N ASP A 87 -30.09 9.21 -11.42
CA ASP A 87 -28.96 8.29 -11.70
C ASP A 87 -28.32 8.59 -13.07
N THR A 88 -29.16 8.85 -14.08
CA THR A 88 -28.69 9.23 -15.43
C THR A 88 -27.84 10.50 -15.39
N GLN A 89 -28.33 11.55 -14.72
CA GLN A 89 -27.62 12.82 -14.61
C GLN A 89 -26.29 12.68 -13.86
N VAL A 90 -26.26 11.95 -12.75
CA VAL A 90 -25.04 11.72 -11.96
C VAL A 90 -24.01 10.95 -12.77
N ARG A 91 -24.42 9.92 -13.52
CA ARG A 91 -23.51 9.14 -14.39
C ARG A 91 -22.93 9.99 -15.52
N ALA A 92 -23.76 10.81 -16.15
CA ALA A 92 -23.31 11.72 -17.21
C ALA A 92 -22.30 12.73 -16.67
N LEU A 93 -22.55 13.31 -15.50
CA LEU A 93 -21.63 14.24 -14.84
C LEU A 93 -20.31 13.56 -14.47
N ALA A 94 -20.37 12.38 -13.87
CA ALA A 94 -19.19 11.60 -13.51
C ALA A 94 -18.33 11.27 -14.75
N ALA A 95 -18.96 10.84 -15.84
CA ALA A 95 -18.28 10.55 -17.10
C ALA A 95 -17.62 11.80 -17.70
N ALA A 96 -18.34 12.93 -17.73
CA ALA A 96 -17.81 14.20 -18.24
C ALA A 96 -16.60 14.71 -17.44
N GLN A 97 -16.55 14.42 -16.13
CA GLN A 97 -15.46 14.83 -15.24
C GLN A 97 -14.34 13.78 -15.12
N GLY A 98 -14.48 12.60 -15.73
CA GLY A 98 -13.51 11.51 -15.54
C GLY A 98 -13.43 10.99 -14.10
N ARG A 99 -14.53 11.09 -13.35
CA ARG A 99 -14.62 10.73 -11.92
C ARG A 99 -15.56 9.55 -11.71
N SER A 100 -15.47 8.91 -10.55
CA SER A 100 -16.42 7.89 -10.15
C SER A 100 -17.73 8.50 -9.66
N VAL A 101 -18.85 7.77 -9.86
CA VAL A 101 -20.17 8.14 -9.32
C VAL A 101 -20.10 8.36 -7.80
N SER A 102 -19.33 7.53 -7.08
CA SER A 102 -19.16 7.65 -5.64
C SER A 102 -18.41 8.90 -5.19
N GLU A 103 -17.50 9.45 -6.01
CA GLU A 103 -16.85 10.74 -5.71
C GLU A 103 -17.81 11.89 -5.88
N VAL A 104 -18.55 11.91 -6.99
CA VAL A 104 -19.58 12.94 -7.27
C VAL A 104 -20.64 12.96 -6.17
N LEU A 105 -21.16 11.79 -5.77
CA LEU A 105 -22.19 11.71 -4.73
C LEU A 105 -21.67 12.14 -3.35
N ARG A 106 -20.42 11.82 -3.00
CA ARG A 106 -19.82 12.26 -1.72
C ARG A 106 -19.65 13.77 -1.66
N GLU A 107 -19.17 14.39 -2.74
CA GLU A 107 -19.04 15.84 -2.84
C GLU A 107 -20.41 16.52 -2.76
N ALA A 108 -21.39 16.06 -3.53
CA ALA A 108 -22.74 16.62 -3.51
C ALA A 108 -23.39 16.54 -2.11
N ALA A 109 -23.22 15.42 -1.41
CA ALA A 109 -23.71 15.25 -0.04
C ALA A 109 -23.02 16.21 0.94
N SER A 110 -21.69 16.35 0.83
CA SER A 110 -20.90 17.26 1.66
C SER A 110 -21.32 18.72 1.44
N GLU A 111 -21.47 19.14 0.18
CA GLU A 111 -21.92 20.50 -0.16
C GLU A 111 -23.34 20.78 0.34
N TYR A 112 -24.25 19.80 0.19
CA TYR A 112 -25.62 19.94 0.65
C TYR A 112 -25.67 20.17 2.16
N LEU A 113 -24.92 19.38 2.94
CA LEU A 113 -24.82 19.54 4.39
C LEU A 113 -24.19 20.88 4.76
N ALA A 114 -23.10 21.29 4.11
CA ALA A 114 -22.46 22.58 4.38
C ALA A 114 -23.40 23.77 4.15
N ARG A 115 -24.32 23.66 3.18
CA ARG A 115 -25.30 24.71 2.85
C ARG A 115 -26.53 24.73 3.79
N HIS A 116 -26.89 23.61 4.42
CA HIS A 116 -28.18 23.47 5.10
C HIS A 116 -28.09 23.09 6.58
N ALA A 117 -26.92 22.71 7.08
CA ALA A 117 -26.73 22.31 8.48
C ALA A 117 -26.43 23.50 9.42
N SER A 118 -26.80 24.74 9.03
CA SER A 118 -26.66 25.96 9.84
C SER A 118 -27.81 26.16 10.81
#